data_AF-A0A7Y0HAG2-F1
#
_entry.id   AF-A0A7Y0HAG2-F1
#
_cell.length_a   1.000
_cell.length_b   1.000
_cell.length_c   1.000
_cell.angle_alpha   90.00
_cell.angle_beta   90.00
_cell.angle_gamma   90.00
#
_symmetry.space_group_name_H-M   'P 1'
#
loop_
_entity.id
_entity.type
_entity.pdbx_description
1 polymer ?
#
loop_
_entity_poly.entity_id
_entity_poly.type
_entity_poly.pdbx_seq_one_letter_code
_entity_poly.pdbx_strand_id
1 'polypeptide(L)' 'MAITYRPNDEVTKELNRLKGRLNINTSTKLIDYLILEYQKTQTEISNLKAENYRLVNSLDDKIEAINDFKQAFDNLIK' A
#
# COMPACT_ATOMS: atom_id res chain seq x y z
N MET A 1 14.43 -0.46 25.67
CA MET A 1 13.20 -0.64 26.46
C MET A 1 12.63 -2.01 26.16
N ALA A 2 12.37 -2.85 27.17
CA ALA A 2 11.64 -4.10 26.97
C ALA A 2 10.14 -3.80 27.14
N ILE A 3 9.33 -4.09 26.11
CA ILE A 3 7.86 -4.00 26.21
C ILE A 3 7.37 -5.37 26.69
N THR A 4 6.80 -5.43 27.89
CA THR A 4 6.19 -6.66 28.41
C THR A 4 4.70 -6.65 28.06
N TYR A 5 4.34 -7.38 27.01
CA TYR A 5 2.95 -7.62 26.63
C TYR A 5 2.51 -9.00 27.11
N ARG A 6 1.34 -9.09 27.75
CA ARG A 6 0.68 -10.36 28.08
C ARG A 6 -0.47 -10.58 27.10
N PRO A 7 -0.26 -11.39 26.04
CA PRO A 7 -1.34 -11.73 25.12
C PRO A 7 -2.43 -12.51 25.84
N ASN A 8 -3.68 -12.33 25.41
CA ASN A 8 -4.77 -13.22 25.81
C ASN A 8 -4.62 -14.60 25.11
N ASP A 9 -5.46 -15.55 25.47
CA ASP A 9 -5.37 -16.93 24.96
C ASP A 9 -5.55 -17.02 23.44
N GLU A 10 -6.42 -16.18 22.88
CA GLU A 10 -6.68 -16.10 21.44
C GLU A 10 -5.43 -15.64 20.67
N VAL A 11 -4.82 -14.54 21.12
CA VAL A 11 -3.58 -14.02 20.53
C VAL A 11 -2.44 -15.02 20.68
N THR A 12 -2.35 -15.70 21.82
CA THR A 12 -1.34 -16.75 22.04
C THR A 12 -1.51 -17.93 21.08
N LYS A 13 -2.75 -18.38 20.88
CA LYS A 13 -3.08 -19.45 19.91
C LYS A 13 -2.71 -19.04 18.48
N GLU A 14 -3.02 -17.80 18.11
CA GLU A 14 -2.70 -17.27 16.79
C GLU A 14 -1.20 -17.12 16.57
N LEU A 15 -0.45 -16.63 17.57
CA LEU A 15 1.02 -16.57 17.52
C LEU A 15 1.63 -17.95 17.32
N ASN A 16 1.14 -18.99 18.02
CA ASN A 16 1.65 -20.34 17.85
C ASN A 16 1.30 -20.94 16.48
N ARG A 17 0.10 -20.65 15.96
CA ARG A 17 -0.31 -21.02 14.59
C ARG A 17 0.62 -20.38 13.56
N LEU A 18 0.90 -19.08 13.70
CA LEU A 18 1.77 -18.33 12.79
C LEU A 18 3.23 -18.81 12.87
N LYS A 19 3.75 -19.09 14.06
CA LYS A 19 5.08 -19.70 14.24
C LYS A 19 5.20 -21.00 13.45
N GLY A 20 4.21 -21.89 13.56
CA GLY A 20 4.19 -23.16 12.82
C GLY A 20 4.11 -22.95 11.31
N ARG A 21 3.23 -22.07 10.84
CA ARG A 21 3.06 -21.78 9.40
C ARG A 21 4.28 -21.14 8.75
N LEU A 22 4.95 -20.25 9.46
CA LEU A 22 6.11 -19.49 8.95
C LEU A 22 7.45 -20.14 9.32
N ASN A 23 7.42 -21.27 10.03
CA ASN A 23 8.59 -21.96 10.56
C ASN A 23 9.50 -21.03 11.42
N ILE A 24 8.88 -20.17 12.22
CA ILE A 24 9.57 -19.24 13.13
C ILE A 24 9.47 -19.77 14.56
N ASN A 25 10.60 -20.02 15.19
CA ASN A 25 10.68 -20.71 16.48
C ASN A 25 10.50 -19.83 17.73
N THR A 26 10.51 -18.51 17.60
CA THR A 26 10.40 -17.59 18.74
C THR A 26 9.37 -16.49 18.48
N SER A 27 8.65 -16.08 19.54
CA SER A 27 7.65 -15.01 19.42
C SER A 27 8.28 -13.70 18.96
N THR A 28 9.49 -13.38 19.46
CA THR A 28 10.21 -12.16 19.08
C THR A 28 10.50 -12.12 17.59
N LYS A 29 11.10 -13.18 17.01
CA LYS A 29 11.36 -13.24 15.56
C LYS A 29 10.09 -13.17 14.74
N LEU A 30 8.99 -13.76 15.22
CA LEU A 30 7.70 -13.68 14.54
C LEU A 30 7.20 -12.23 14.53
N ILE A 31 7.29 -11.53 15.67
CA ILE A 31 6.88 -10.13 15.78
C ILE A 31 7.75 -9.25 14.88
N ASP A 32 9.08 -9.43 14.89
CA ASP A 32 10.00 -8.68 14.02
C ASP A 32 9.67 -8.89 12.54
N TYR A 33 9.39 -10.14 12.15
CA TYR A 33 8.95 -10.48 10.79
C TYR A 33 7.64 -9.76 10.44
N LEU A 34 6.63 -9.82 11.31
CA LEU A 34 5.33 -9.17 11.07
C LEU A 34 5.45 -7.65 10.97
N ILE A 35 6.32 -7.03 11.78
CA ILE A 35 6.61 -5.59 11.71
C ILE A 35 7.24 -5.24 10.36
N LEU A 36 8.22 -6.03 9.91
CA LEU A 36 8.89 -5.82 8.62
C LEU A 36 7.92 -5.96 7.45
N GLU A 37 7.10 -7.01 7.44
CA GLU A 37 6.07 -7.20 6.40
C GLU A 37 5.04 -6.07 6.41
N TYR A 38 4.58 -5.65 7.60
CA TYR A 38 3.68 -4.50 7.72
C TYR A 38 4.32 -3.23 7.13
N GLN A 39 5.59 -2.94 7.43
CA GLN A 39 6.30 -1.78 6.89
C GLN A 39 6.45 -1.84 5.36
N LYS A 40 6.73 -3.03 4.81
CA LYS A 40 6.78 -3.24 3.35
C LYS A 40 5.43 -2.93 2.71
N THR A 41 4.35 -3.50 3.25
CA THR A 41 2.99 -3.25 2.75
C THR A 41 2.61 -1.77 2.84
N GLN A 42 2.96 -1.08 3.95
CA GLN A 42 2.72 0.36 4.06
C GLN A 42 3.48 1.16 3.01
N THR A 43 4.72 0.77 2.71
CA THR A 43 5.52 1.39 1.65
C THR A 43 4.89 1.19 0.27
N GLU A 44 4.42 -0.02 -0.01
CA GLU A 44 3.72 -0.35 -1.27
C GLU A 44 2.42 0.45 -1.43
N ILE A 45 1.59 0.53 -0.38
CA ILE A 45 0.39 1.36 -0.36
C ILE A 45 0.72 2.83 -0.65
N SER A 46 1.77 3.37 -0.03
CA SER A 46 2.21 4.75 -0.26
C SER A 46 2.64 4.97 -1.71
N ASN A 47 3.36 4.02 -2.30
CA ASN A 47 3.80 4.10 -3.69
C ASN A 47 2.63 4.03 -4.67
N LEU A 48 1.69 3.10 -4.47
CA LEU A 48 0.46 3.00 -5.28
C LEU A 48 -0.38 4.27 -5.19
N LYS A 49 -0.46 4.88 -4.00
CA LYS A 49 -1.15 6.17 -3.82
C LYS A 49 -0.47 7.28 -4.62
N ALA A 50 0.85 7.36 -4.58
CA ALA A 50 1.61 8.34 -5.34
C ALA A 50 1.47 8.14 -6.86
N GLU A 51 1.46 6.88 -7.32
CA GLU A 51 1.22 6.53 -8.72
C GLU A 51 -0.18 6.94 -9.17
N ASN A 52 -1.21 6.65 -8.37
CA ASN A 52 -2.57 7.10 -8.66
C ASN A 52 -2.67 8.62 -8.82
N TYR A 53 -2.01 9.40 -7.96
CA TYR A 53 -1.98 10.87 -8.15
C TYR A 53 -1.31 11.29 -9.46
N ARG A 54 -0.22 10.63 -9.87
CA ARG A 54 0.44 10.92 -11.15
C ARG A 54 -0.47 10.58 -12.33
N LEU A 55 -1.19 9.46 -12.26
CA LEU A 55 -2.13 9.05 -13.31
C LEU A 55 -3.32 10.00 -13.42
N VAL A 56 -3.85 10.48 -12.29
CA VAL A 56 -4.92 11.50 -12.27
C VAL A 56 -4.44 12.78 -12.97
N ASN A 57 -3.27 13.31 -12.60
CA ASN A 57 -2.72 14.50 -13.24
C ASN A 57 -2.52 14.29 -14.75
N SER A 58 -1.97 13.13 -15.15
CA SER A 58 -1.79 12.82 -16.57
C SER A 58 -3.11 12.69 -17.33
N LEU A 59 -4.18 12.23 -16.68
CA LEU A 59 -5.51 12.19 -17.27
C LEU A 59 -6.06 13.61 -17.48
N ASP A 60 -5.91 14.49 -16.50
CA ASP A 60 -6.32 15.89 -16.59
C ASP A 60 -5.61 16.61 -17.75
N ASP A 61 -4.28 16.45 -17.86
CA ASP A 61 -3.48 17.01 -18.96
C ASP A 61 -3.98 16.51 -20.34
N LYS A 62 -4.33 15.22 -20.44
CA LYS A 62 -4.86 14.65 -21.68
C LYS A 62 -6.26 15.17 -22.01
N ILE A 63 -7.10 15.39 -21.00
CA ILE A 63 -8.44 15.97 -21.18
C ILE A 63 -8.31 17.40 -21.70
N GLU A 64 -7.40 18.19 -21.14
CA GLU A 64 -7.10 19.55 -21.62
C GLU A 64 -6.67 19.54 -23.09
N ALA A 65 -5.68 18.71 -23.45
CA ALA A 65 -5.22 18.59 -24.83
C ALA A 65 -6.33 18.17 -25.82
N ILE A 66 -7.25 17.29 -25.40
CA ILE A 66 -8.41 16.90 -26.22
C ILE A 66 -9.37 18.08 -26.39
N ASN A 67 -9.59 18.87 -25.35
CA ASN A 67 -10.46 20.04 -25.42
C ASN A 67 -9.89 21.11 -26.35
N ASP A 68 -8.58 21.38 -26.27
CA ASP A 68 -7.87 22.28 -27.17
C ASP A 68 -8.00 21.83 -28.63
N PHE A 69 -7.79 20.54 -28.89
CA PHE A 69 -7.96 19.96 -30.21
C PHE A 69 -9.38 20.16 -30.75
N LYS A 70 -10.40 19.86 -29.94
CA LYS A 70 -11.81 20.06 -30.32
C LYS A 70 -12.10 21.51 -30.67
N GLN A 71 -11.64 22.45 -29.85
CA GLN A 71 -11.83 23.88 -30.10
C GLN A 71 -11.15 24.34 -31.40
N ALA A 72 -9.91 23.90 -31.65
CA ALA A 72 -9.21 24.23 -32.88
C ALA A 72 -9.91 23.65 -34.12
N PHE A 73 -10.42 22.42 -34.03
CA PHE A 73 -11.17 21.77 -35.09
C PHE A 73 -12.49 22.48 -35.39
N ASP A 74 -13.25 22.83 -34.35
CA ASP A 74 -14.50 23.59 -34.49
C ASP A 74 -14.29 24.97 -35.14
N ASN A 75 -13.15 25.61 -34.88
CA ASN A 75 -12.77 26.87 -35.51
C ASN A 75 -12.36 26.72 -36.97
N LEU A 76 -11.84 25.55 -37.37
CA LEU A 76 -11.41 25.28 -38.76
C LEU A 76 -12.59 25.04 -39.70
N ILE A 77 -13.67 24.43 -39.19
CA ILE A 77 -14.84 24.05 -40.00
C ILE A 77 -15.85 25.20 -40.15
N LYS A 78 -15.74 26.25 -39.32
CA LYS A 78 -16.51 27.49 -39.45
C LYS A 78 -15.94 28.42 -40.52
#